data_AF-A0A957P5Q4-F1
#
_entry.id   AF-A0A957P5Q4-F1
#
_cell.length_a   1.000
_cell.length_b   1.000
_cell.length_c   1.000
_cell.angle_alpha   90.00
_cell.angle_beta   90.00
_cell.angle_gamma   90.00
#
_symmetry.space_group_name_H-M   'P 1'
#
loop_
_entity.id
_entity.type
_entity.pdbx_description
1 polymer ?
#
loop_
_entity_poly.entity_id
_entity_poly.type
_entity_poly.pdbx_seq_one_letter_code
_entity_poly.pdbx_strand_id
1 'polypeptide(L)' 'RRFGGIDILIGNAGIFPSSQPIAHMGREQWERSLALNLTSHQRLLQFCIPYLELGI' A
#
# COMPACT_ATOMS: atom_id res chain seq x y z
N ARG A 1 -16.93 -12.60 13.87
CA ARG A 1 -16.76 -11.68 12.72
C ARG A 1 -17.64 -10.47 12.99
N ARG A 2 -17.12 -9.23 12.96
CA ARG A 2 -17.86 -8.02 13.41
C ARG A 2 -18.67 -7.33 12.30
N PHE A 3 -18.17 -7.35 11.06
CA PHE A 3 -18.74 -6.58 9.95
C PHE A 3 -19.10 -7.41 8.70
N GLY A 4 -18.83 -8.72 8.71
CA GLY A 4 -19.02 -9.56 7.52
C GLY A 4 -17.82 -9.48 6.57
N GLY A 5 -18.00 -8.84 5.41
CA GLY A 5 -17.00 -8.60 4.36
C GLY A 5 -16.36 -7.20 4.41
N ILE A 6 -15.63 -6.85 3.35
CA ILE A 6 -15.09 -5.50 3.12
C ILE A 6 -15.75 -4.97 1.84
N ASP A 7 -16.45 -3.84 1.91
CA ASP A 7 -17.04 -3.22 0.71
C ASP A 7 -16.03 -2.30 0.00
N ILE A 8 -15.20 -1.59 0.78
CA ILE A 8 -14.23 -0.63 0.27
C ILE A 8 -12.91 -0.77 1.02
N LEU A 9 -11.82 -0.91 0.27
CA LEU A 9 -10.46 -0.81 0.79
C LEU A 9 -9.83 0.53 0.37
N ILE A 10 -9.45 1.36 1.34
CA ILE A 10 -8.82 2.65 1.08
C ILE A 10 -7.31 2.55 1.30
N GLY A 11 -6.55 2.42 0.22
CA GLY A 11 -5.08 2.42 0.22
C GLY A 11 -4.49 3.82 0.40
N ASN A 12 -4.72 4.46 1.54
CA ASN A 12 -4.29 5.85 1.78
C ASN A 12 -2.85 5.98 2.33
N ALA A 13 -2.31 4.94 2.97
CA ALA A 13 -0.99 5.02 3.60
C ALA A 13 0.11 5.31 2.57
N GLY A 14 0.91 6.36 2.77
CA GLY A 14 2.02 6.68 1.88
C GLY A 14 3.01 7.66 2.49
N ILE A 15 4.22 7.66 1.96
CA ILE A 15 5.28 8.63 2.28
C ILE A 15 5.70 9.38 1.01
N PHE A 16 6.04 10.65 1.18
CA PHE A 16 6.52 11.50 0.10
C PHE A 16 7.81 12.18 0.58
N PRO A 17 8.97 11.50 0.46
CA PRO A 17 10.24 12.10 0.81
C PRO A 17 10.55 13.30 -0.11
N SER A 18 11.47 14.17 0.34
CA SER A 18 11.90 15.33 -0.45
C SER A 18 12.34 14.92 -1.86
N SER A 19 11.91 15.69 -2.86
CA SER A 19 12.32 15.47 -4.25
C SER A 19 13.82 15.64 -4.42
N GLN A 20 14.42 14.77 -5.22
CA GLN A 20 15.84 14.83 -5.55
C GLN A 20 16.10 14.24 -6.94
N PRO A 21 17.18 14.66 -7.63
CA PRO A 21 17.61 14.01 -8.86
C PRO A 21 17.86 12.51 -8.63
N ILE A 22 17.44 11.66 -9.58
CA ILE A 22 17.62 10.20 -9.49
C ILE A 22 19.08 9.81 -9.26
N ALA A 23 20.03 10.52 -9.89
CA ALA A 23 21.47 10.25 -9.72
C ALA A 23 21.97 10.42 -8.27
N HIS A 24 21.23 11.14 -7.42
CA HIS A 24 21.53 11.36 -6.01
C HIS A 24 20.60 10.57 -5.09
N MET A 25 19.73 9.73 -5.64
CA MET A 25 18.75 9.02 -4.84
C MET A 25 19.37 7.88 -4.04
N GLY A 26 19.26 7.97 -2.73
CA GLY A 26 19.68 6.91 -1.83
C GLY A 26 18.84 5.64 -2.01
N ARG A 27 19.51 4.49 -2.11
CA ARG A 27 18.86 3.17 -2.22
C ARG A 27 17.78 2.96 -1.15
N GLU A 28 18.10 3.27 0.10
CA GLU A 28 17.17 3.09 1.23
C GLU A 28 15.89 3.93 1.06
N GLN A 29 16.01 5.18 0.60
CA GLN A 29 14.86 6.04 0.37
C GLN A 29 13.96 5.47 -0.74
N TRP A 30 14.57 4.99 -1.82
CA TRP A 30 13.85 4.34 -2.92
C TRP A 30 13.12 3.08 -2.45
N GLU A 31 13.83 2.18 -1.79
CA GLU A 31 13.29 0.92 -1.29
C GLU A 31 12.16 1.15 -0.29
N ARG A 32 12.33 2.10 0.65
CA ARG A 32 11.29 2.46 1.62
C ARG A 32 10.04 3.03 0.95
N SER A 33 10.23 3.87 -0.08
CA SER A 33 9.12 4.46 -0.83
C SER A 33 8.32 3.39 -1.58
N LEU A 34 9.00 2.46 -2.25
CA LEU A 34 8.34 1.33 -2.91
C LEU A 34 7.69 0.37 -1.91
N ALA A 35 8.37 0.08 -0.80
CA ALA A 35 7.84 -0.81 0.23
C ALA A 35 6.52 -0.29 0.80
N LEU A 36 6.44 1.01 1.11
CA LEU A 36 5.21 1.59 1.66
C LEU A 36 4.18 1.91 0.56
N ASN A 37 4.55 2.68 -0.47
CA ASN A 37 3.57 3.24 -1.40
C ASN A 37 3.10 2.24 -2.46
N LEU A 38 3.77 1.09 -2.63
CA LEU A 38 3.40 0.09 -3.64
C LEU A 38 3.23 -1.30 -3.01
N THR A 39 4.31 -1.89 -2.49
CA THR A 39 4.30 -3.28 -2.03
C THR A 39 3.34 -3.50 -0.87
N SER A 40 3.21 -2.55 0.07
CA SER A 40 2.30 -2.70 1.20
C SER A 40 0.84 -2.77 0.77
N HIS A 41 0.42 -1.95 -0.21
CA HIS A 41 -0.94 -1.93 -0.74
C HIS A 41 -1.25 -3.20 -1.52
N GLN A 42 -0.31 -3.68 -2.34
CA GLN A 42 -0.45 -4.94 -3.05
C GLN A 42 -0.63 -6.12 -2.08
N ARG A 43 0.16 -6.17 -1.00
CA ARG A 43 0.02 -7.20 0.05
C ARG A 43 -1.31 -7.09 0.78
N LEU A 44 -1.72 -5.87 1.15
CA LEU A 44 -2.99 -5.63 1.82
C LEU A 44 -4.17 -6.12 0.96
N LEU A 45 -4.14 -5.82 -0.35
CA LEU A 45 -5.10 -6.36 -1.31
C LEU A 45 -5.14 -7.88 -1.29
N GLN A 46 -4.00 -8.57 -1.36
CA GLN A 46 -3.97 -10.04 -1.30
C GLN A 46 -4.64 -10.61 -0.05
N PHE A 47 -4.41 -9.99 1.11
CA PHE A 47 -5.05 -10.42 2.36
C PHE A 47 -6.53 -10.05 2.44
N CYS A 48 -6.94 -8.96 1.78
CA CYS A 48 -8.31 -8.47 1.79
C CYS A 48 -9.23 -9.12 0.75
N ILE A 49 -8.69 -9.68 -0.35
CA ILE A 49 -9.49 -10.28 -1.45
C ILE A 49 -10.57 -11.24 -0.93
N PRO A 50 -10.29 -12.22 -0.03
CA PRO A 50 -11.33 -13.14 0.44
C PRO A 50 -12.48 -12.49 1.21
N TYR A 51 -12.27 -11.27 1.72
CA TYR A 51 -13.30 -10.48 2.41
C TYR A 51 -13.98 -9.47 1.47
N LEU A 52 -13.25 -8.98 0.46
CA LEU A 52 -13.78 -8.14 -0.62
C LEU A 52 -14.79 -8.90 -1.47
N GLU A 53 -14.56 -10.20 -1.71
CA GLU A 53 -15.52 -11.10 -2.39
C GLU A 53 -16.86 -11.25 -1.62
N LEU A 54 -16.89 -10.85 -0.35
CA LEU A 54 -18.08 -10.87 0.51
C LEU A 54 -18.68 -9.47 0.71
N GLY A 55 -18.10 -8.44 0.11
CA GLY A 55 -18.64 -7.07 0.10
C GLY A 55 -19.90 -6.95 -0.77
N ILE A 56 -20.62 -5.84 -0.59
CA ILE A 56 -21.88 -5.50 -1.29
C ILE A 56 -21.60 -4.71 -2.56
#